data_AF-A0A2M6VLF1-F1
#
_entry.id   AF-A0A2M6VLF1-F1
#
_cell.length_a   1.000
_cell.length_b   1.000
_cell.length_c   1.000
_cell.angle_alpha   90.00
_cell.angle_beta   90.00
_cell.angle_gamma   90.00
#
_symmetry.space_group_name_H-M   'P 1'
#
loop_
_entity.id
_entity.type
_entity.pdbx_description
1 polymer ?
#
loop_
_entity_poly.entity_id
_entity_poly.type
_entity_poly.pdbx_seq_one_letter_code
_entity_poly.pdbx_strand_id
1 'polypeptide(L)' 'MEENEFKKSFQMILDVATERGYVTRDALREMFGLTAIESSHVIRHVMQKHPEIFKWDGASSSHRADLADVRKKHKP' A
#
# COMPACT_ATOMS: atom_id res chain seq x y z
N MET A 1 7.31 19.17 -1.65
CA MET A 1 7.88 18.11 -0.80
C MET A 1 6.92 16.94 -0.62
N GLU A 2 5.63 17.15 -0.34
CA GLU A 2 4.64 16.07 -0.15
C GLU A 2 4.44 15.12 -1.34
N GLU A 3 4.61 15.57 -2.59
CA GLU A 3 4.42 14.69 -3.75
C GLU A 3 5.48 13.57 -3.82
N ASN A 4 6.70 13.86 -3.35
CA ASN A 4 7.80 12.90 -3.36
C ASN A 4 7.61 11.80 -2.29
N GLU A 5 7.07 12.21 -1.13
CA GLU A 5 6.76 11.31 -0.02
C GLU A 5 5.58 10.40 -0.36
N PHE A 6 4.55 10.94 -1.03
CA PHE A 6 3.45 10.15 -1.54
C PHE A 6 3.93 9.12 -2.57
N LYS A 7 4.69 9.54 -3.60
CA LYS A 7 5.19 8.60 -4.63
C LYS A 7 6.00 7.47 -4.02
N LYS A 8 6.85 7.76 -3.03
CA LYS A 8 7.60 6.75 -2.30
C LYS A 8 6.68 5.79 -1.55
N SER A 9 5.74 6.31 -0.77
CA SER A 9 4.76 5.51 -0.02
C SER A 9 3.94 4.62 -0.96
N PHE A 10 3.49 5.19 -2.08
CA PHE A 10 2.73 4.50 -3.11
C PHE A 10 3.51 3.36 -3.75
N GLN A 11 4.77 3.60 -4.12
CA GLN A 11 5.63 2.58 -4.69
C GLN A 11 5.84 1.43 -3.71
N MET A 12 6.05 1.72 -2.41
CA MET A 12 6.17 0.68 -1.39
C MET A 12 4.91 -0.20 -1.30
N ILE A 13 3.71 0.40 -1.35
CA ILE A 13 2.45 -0.36 -1.39
C ILE A 13 2.38 -1.25 -2.63
N LEU A 14 2.77 -0.73 -3.80
CA LEU A 14 2.78 -1.50 -5.05
C LEU A 14 3.75 -2.69 -4.99
N ASP A 15 4.95 -2.47 -4.46
CA ASP A 15 6.00 -3.49 -4.37
C ASP A 15 5.55 -4.61 -3.43
N VAL A 16 5.06 -4.29 -2.22
CA VAL A 16 4.53 -5.28 -1.28
C VAL A 16 3.38 -6.07 -1.90
N ALA A 17 2.44 -5.37 -2.52
CA ALA A 17 1.29 -6.00 -3.12
C ALA A 17 1.70 -6.90 -4.30
N THR A 18 2.73 -6.52 -5.07
CA THR A 18 3.19 -7.29 -6.24
C THR A 18 3.88 -8.57 -5.79
N GLU A 19 4.64 -8.51 -4.69
CA GLU A 19 5.36 -9.66 -4.16
C GLU A 19 4.44 -10.61 -3.37
N ARG A 20 3.50 -10.07 -2.57
CA ARG A 20 2.67 -10.88 -1.65
C ARG A 20 1.21 -11.05 -2.08
N GLY A 21 0.75 -10.28 -3.06
CA GLY A 21 -0.67 -10.25 -3.48
C GLY A 21 -1.61 -9.52 -2.51
N TYR A 22 -1.07 -8.96 -1.41
CA TYR A 22 -1.81 -8.18 -0.43
C TYR A 22 -0.85 -7.24 0.32
N VAL A 23 -1.40 -6.25 1.01
CA VAL A 23 -0.61 -5.26 1.76
C VAL A 23 -1.05 -5.27 3.21
N THR A 24 -0.11 -5.55 4.11
CA THR A 24 -0.29 -5.40 5.55
C THR A 24 0.82 -4.54 6.12
N ARG A 25 0.61 -4.04 7.35
CA ARG A 25 1.66 -3.33 8.10
C ARG A 25 2.89 -4.22 8.25
N ASP A 26 2.70 -5.49 8.60
CA ASP A 26 3.81 -6.42 8.78
C ASP A 26 4.57 -6.69 7.50
N ALA A 27 3.89 -6.81 6.35
CA ALA A 27 4.56 -6.95 5.06
C ALA A 27 5.45 -5.73 4.71
N LEU A 28 4.97 -4.52 5.02
CA LEU A 28 5.78 -3.30 4.87
C LEU A 28 6.99 -3.26 5.82
N ARG A 29 6.82 -3.74 7.05
CA ARG A 29 7.90 -3.84 8.04
C ARG A 29 8.95 -4.87 7.61
N GLU A 30 8.51 -6.03 7.11
CA GLU A 30 9.37 -7.12 6.67
C GLU A 30 10.16 -6.76 5.40
N MET A 31 9.52 -6.16 4.40
CA MET A 31 10.18 -5.83 3.13
C MET A 31 11.07 -4.59 3.19
N PHE A 32 10.66 -3.58 3.96
CA PHE A 32 11.34 -2.28 3.95
C PHE A 32 11.97 -1.90 5.30
N GLY A 33 11.93 -2.79 6.29
CA GLY A 33 12.50 -2.54 7.62
C GLY A 33 11.79 -1.42 8.38
N LEU A 34 10.55 -1.08 8.00
CA LEU A 34 9.80 0.01 8.63
C LEU A 34 9.43 -0.30 10.08
N THR A 35 9.26 0.75 10.87
CA THR A 35 8.61 0.64 12.19
C THR A 35 7.09 0.45 12.05
N ALA A 36 6.43 0.07 13.16
CA ALA A 36 4.97 -0.03 13.21
C ALA A 36 4.26 1.31 12.93
N ILE A 37 4.90 2.43 13.32
CA ILE A 37 4.37 3.78 13.10
C ILE A 37 4.51 4.15 11.62
N GLU A 38 5.69 3.97 11.03
CA GLU A 38 5.94 4.29 9.62
C GLU A 38 5.09 3.45 8.68
N SER A 39 5.00 2.13 8.91
CA SER A 39 4.12 1.26 8.11
C SER A 39 2.65 1.68 8.19
N SER A 40 2.18 2.10 9.37
CA SER A 40 0.83 2.67 9.53
C SER A 40 0.67 4.01 8.80
N HIS A 41 1.70 4.85 8.83
CA HIS A 41 1.72 6.13 8.13
C HIS A 41 1.64 5.91 6.62
N VAL A 42 2.46 5.03 6.05
CA VAL A 42 2.48 4.71 4.61
C VAL A 42 1.10 4.25 4.13
N ILE A 43 0.48 3.29 4.82
CA ILE A 43 -0.87 2.81 4.46
C ILE A 43 -1.87 3.95 4.53
N ARG A 44 -1.88 4.72 5.63
CA ARG A 44 -2.82 5.83 5.81
C ARG A 44 -2.64 6.92 4.76
N HIS A 45 -1.39 7.27 4.45
CA HIS A 45 -1.04 8.31 3.50
C HIS A 45 -1.51 7.94 2.08
N VAL A 46 -1.32 6.68 1.68
CA VAL A 46 -1.83 6.18 0.39
C VAL A 46 -3.35 6.07 0.40
N MET A 47 -3.94 5.52 1.46
CA MET A 47 -5.39 5.35 1.59
C MET A 47 -6.15 6.69 1.58
N GLN A 48 -5.56 7.76 2.11
CA GLN A 48 -6.18 9.10 2.09
C GLN A 48 -6.27 9.68 0.68
N LYS A 49 -5.28 9.42 -0.18
CA LYS A 49 -5.26 9.93 -1.56
C LYS A 49 -5.91 8.98 -2.55
N HIS A 50 -5.81 7.68 -2.30
CA HIS A 50 -6.30 6.61 -3.16
C HIS A 50 -6.96 5.49 -2.34
N PRO A 51 -8.11 5.76 -1.71
CA PRO A 51 -8.84 4.74 -0.96
C PRO A 51 -9.28 3.57 -1.84
N GLU A 52 -9.48 3.79 -3.14
CA GLU A 52 -9.90 2.78 -4.12
C GLU A 52 -8.91 1.61 -4.28
N ILE A 53 -7.65 1.83 -3.87
CA ILE A 53 -6.61 0.80 -3.91
C ILE A 53 -6.83 -0.25 -2.84
N PHE A 54 -7.30 0.17 -1.68
CA PHE A 54 -7.49 -0.69 -0.52
C PHE A 54 -8.95 -1.14 -0.47
N LYS A 55 -9.24 -2.33 -1.00
CA LYS A 55 -10.54 -2.97 -0.84
C LYS A 55 -10.55 -3.78 0.45
N TRP A 56 -11.65 -3.67 1.20
CA TRP A 56 -11.88 -4.53 2.35
C TRP A 56 -12.05 -5.97 1.87
N ASP A 57 -11.16 -6.87 2.30
CA ASP A 57 -11.27 -8.30 2.05
C ASP A 57 -11.90 -8.97 3.26
N GLY A 58 -13.16 -9.38 3.12
CA GLY A 58 -13.91 -10.07 4.17
C GLY A 58 -13.33 -11.45 4.52
N ALA A 59 -12.58 -12.09 3.62
CA ALA A 59 -11.98 -13.41 3.88
C ALA A 59 -10.83 -13.35 4.89
N SER A 60 -10.02 -12.28 4.84
CA SER A 60 -8.91 -12.06 5.77
C SER A 60 -9.19 -11.00 6.84
N SER A 61 -10.42 -10.44 6.88
CA SER A 61 -10.79 -9.30 7.74
C SER A 61 -9.75 -8.17 7.68
N SER A 62 -9.19 -7.93 6.50
CA SER A 62 -8.05 -7.05 6.28
C SER A 62 -8.24 -6.22 5.01
N HIS A 63 -7.67 -5.01 5.00
CA HIS A 63 -7.66 -4.19 3.79
C HIS A 63 -6.60 -4.74 2.84
N ARG A 64 -7.00 -5.26 1.67
CA ARG A 64 -6.07 -5.70 0.63
C ARG A 64 -5.93 -4.63 -0.44
N ALA A 65 -4.70 -4.38 -0.87
CA ALA A 65 -4.45 -3.58 -2.05
C ALA A 65 -4.80 -4.41 -3.29
N ASP A 66 -5.88 -4.05 -3.99
CA ASP A 66 -6.25 -4.68 -5.25
C ASP A 66 -5.45 -4.03 -6.39
N LEU A 67 -4.31 -4.63 -6.72
CA LEU A 67 -3.41 -4.14 -7.75
C LEU A 67 -4.00 -4.14 -9.16
N ALA A 68 -5.09 -4.88 -9.42
CA ALA A 68 -5.64 -4.97 -10.77
C ALA A 68 -6.16 -3.61 -11.24
N ASP A 69 -6.76 -2.82 -10.34
CA ASP A 69 -7.23 -1.46 -10.64
C ASP A 69 -6.07 -0.45 -10.65
N VAL A 70 -5.10 -0.59 -9.75
CA VAL A 70 -3.98 0.36 -9.63
C VAL A 70 -3.05 0.28 -10.83
N ARG A 71 -2.70 -0.93 -11.26
CA ARG A 71 -1.80 -1.16 -12.39
C ARG A 71 -2.42 -0.76 -13.73
N LYS A 72 -3.76 -0.73 -13.82
CA LYS A 72 -4.50 -0.21 -14.99
C LYS A 72 -4.54 1.31 -15.03
N LYS A 73 -4.67 1.98 -13.88
CA LYS A 73 -4.79 3.45 -13.80
C LYS A 73 -3.44 4.18 -13.75
N HIS A 74 -2.39 3.54 -13.26
CA HIS A 74 -1.06 4.14 -13.09
C HIS A 74 0.01 3.39 -13.89
N LYS A 75 -0.22 3.21 -15.20
CA LYS A 75 0.85 2.86 -16.14
C LYS A 75 1.75 4.11 -16.31
N PRO A 76 3.08 3.97 -16.29
CA PRO A 76 3.99 5.07 -16.62
C PRO A 76 3.78 5.60 -18.05
#